data_AF-A0A8J4W244-F1
#
_entry.id   AF-A0A8J4W244-F1
#
_cell.length_a   1.000
_cell.length_b   1.000
_cell.length_c   1.000
_cell.angle_alpha   90.00
_cell.angle_beta   90.00
_cell.angle_gamma   90.00
#
_symmetry.space_group_name_H-M   'P 1'
#
loop_
_entity.id
_entity.type
_entity.pdbx_description
1 polymer ?
#
loop_
_entity_poly.entity_id
_entity_poly.type
_entity_poly.pdbx_seq_one_letter_code
_entity_poly.pdbx_strand_id
1 'polypeptide(L)'
;MHMLCFCSRGAEVWSSSKLTLPFNVQESWSFIDTFSRLRDSWEAQQGLLEKWVTICWCIWKSKNEVRHGGKRRPGLVIVRSSLKLLEDFQLANEKLSRVRSDN
;
A
#
# COMPACT_ATOMS: atom_id res chain seq x y z
N MET A 1 -5.87 7.09 10.73
CA MET A 1 -6.04 6.77 9.30
C MET A 1 -6.18 7.98 8.37
N HIS A 2 -6.44 9.19 8.89
CA HIS A 2 -6.71 10.41 8.09
C HIS A 2 -5.75 10.65 6.91
N MET A 3 -4.44 10.64 7.16
CA MET A 3 -3.45 10.84 6.10
C MET A 3 -3.52 9.80 4.97
N LEU A 4 -3.81 8.55 5.33
CA LEU A 4 -3.79 7.45 4.38
C LEU A 4 -5.07 7.42 3.55
N CYS A 5 -6.24 7.69 4.14
CA CYS A 5 -7.53 7.45 3.47
C CYS A 5 -8.43 8.68 3.33
N PHE A 6 -8.38 9.64 4.26
CA PHE A 6 -9.44 10.66 4.38
C PHE A 6 -9.01 12.07 3.95
N CYS A 7 -7.71 12.32 3.80
CA CYS A 7 -7.25 13.56 3.19
C CYS A 7 -7.36 13.51 1.66
N SER A 8 -7.48 14.67 1.01
CA SER A 8 -7.59 14.78 -0.45
C SER A 8 -6.47 14.05 -1.21
N ARG A 9 -5.28 13.99 -0.62
CA ARG A 9 -4.13 13.26 -1.18
C ARG A 9 -4.31 11.76 -1.14
N GLY A 10 -4.78 11.22 0.00
CA GLY A 10 -5.10 9.80 0.13
C GLY A 10 -6.17 9.39 -0.87
N ALA A 11 -7.24 10.20 -0.96
CA ALA A 11 -8.34 9.97 -1.90
C ALA A 11 -7.86 9.93 -3.37
N GLU A 12 -6.96 10.82 -3.78
CA GLU A 12 -6.35 10.84 -5.12
C GLU A 12 -5.58 9.54 -5.42
N VAL A 13 -4.84 9.01 -4.44
CA VAL A 13 -4.09 7.75 -4.60
C VAL A 13 -5.05 6.56 -4.70
N TRP A 14 -6.05 6.50 -3.82
CA TRP A 14 -7.02 5.39 -3.82
C TRP A 14 -7.87 5.37 -5.08
N SER A 15 -8.33 6.52 -5.59
CA SER A 15 -9.07 6.58 -6.86
C SER A 15 -8.23 6.10 -8.05
N SER A 16 -6.91 6.30 -7.99
CA SER A 16 -5.96 5.84 -9.02
C SER A 16 -5.57 4.36 -8.89
N SER A 17 -5.85 3.73 -7.75
CA SER A 17 -5.35 2.39 -7.39
C SER A 17 -6.13 1.24 -8.02
N LYS A 18 -7.39 1.48 -8.41
CA LYS A 18 -8.37 0.45 -8.80
C LYS A 18 -8.60 -0.64 -7.74
N LEU A 19 -8.10 -0.45 -6.50
CA LEU A 19 -8.29 -1.39 -5.40
C LEU A 19 -9.64 -1.11 -4.75
N THR A 20 -10.57 -2.08 -4.86
CA THR A 20 -11.88 -1.99 -4.21
C THR A 20 -11.78 -2.54 -2.80
N LEU A 21 -12.09 -1.71 -1.81
CA LEU A 21 -12.16 -2.17 -0.42
C LEU A 21 -13.49 -2.91 -0.18
N PRO A 22 -13.49 -4.01 0.58
CA PRO A 22 -14.70 -4.78 0.87
C PRO A 22 -15.68 -4.06 1.80
N PHE A 23 -15.27 -2.93 2.38
CA PHE A 23 -16.07 -2.10 3.26
C PHE A 23 -15.60 -0.64 3.19
N ASN A 24 -16.45 0.27 3.67
CA ASN A 24 -16.05 1.65 3.88
C ASN A 24 -15.17 1.76 5.14
N VAL A 25 -13.96 2.28 5.01
CA VAL A 25 -13.05 2.48 6.15
C VAL A 25 -13.61 3.62 6.99
N GLN A 26 -13.73 3.42 8.31
CA GLN A 26 -14.21 4.46 9.22
C GLN A 26 -13.06 5.33 9.72
N GLU A 27 -13.32 6.62 9.94
CA GLU A 27 -12.29 7.56 10.43
C GLU A 27 -11.81 7.24 11.85
N SER A 28 -12.66 6.61 12.65
CA SER A 28 -12.36 6.13 14.00
C SER A 28 -11.37 4.95 14.03
N TRP A 29 -11.20 4.24 12.91
CA TRP A 29 -10.34 3.06 12.89
C TRP A 29 -8.86 3.42 12.86
N SER A 30 -8.06 2.68 13.62
CA SER A 30 -6.61 2.72 13.49
C SER A 30 -6.14 1.99 12.23
N PHE A 31 -4.85 2.11 11.93
CA PHE A 31 -4.24 1.34 10.86
C PHE A 31 -4.35 -0.18 11.13
N ILE A 32 -4.14 -0.59 12.38
CA ILE A 32 -4.18 -2.00 12.78
C ILE A 32 -5.59 -2.57 12.72
N ASP A 33 -6.61 -1.78 13.09
CA ASP A 33 -8.02 -2.19 12.98
C ASP A 33 -8.39 -2.41 11.50
N THR A 34 -7.99 -1.48 10.64
CA THR A 34 -8.26 -1.58 9.20
C THR A 34 -7.52 -2.75 8.59
N PHE A 35 -6.23 -2.92 8.92
CA PHE A 35 -5.41 -4.03 8.44
C PHE A 35 -5.99 -5.39 8.84
N SER A 36 -6.38 -5.57 10.10
CA SER A 36 -6.95 -6.83 10.59
C SER A 36 -8.24 -7.17 9.84
N ARG A 37 -9.15 -6.21 9.70
CA ARG A 37 -10.41 -6.41 8.96
C ARG A 37 -10.19 -6.74 7.49
N LEU A 38 -9.21 -6.09 6.84
CA LEU A 38 -8.86 -6.37 5.45
C LEU A 38 -8.22 -7.74 5.29
N ARG A 39 -7.33 -8.14 6.20
CA ARG A 39 -6.74 -9.48 6.22
C ARG A 39 -7.83 -10.54 6.29
N ASP A 40 -8.79 -10.38 7.20
CA ASP A 40 -9.87 -11.34 7.38
C ASP A 40 -10.80 -11.36 6.14
N SER A 41 -11.03 -10.21 5.50
CA SER A 41 -11.89 -10.11 4.30
C SER A 41 -11.21 -10.58 3.01
N TRP A 42 -9.87 -10.50 2.94
CA TRP A 42 -9.06 -10.86 1.77
C TRP A 42 -8.28 -12.16 1.96
N GLU A 43 -8.63 -12.99 2.94
CA GLU A 43 -7.93 -14.25 3.24
C GLU A 43 -7.77 -15.13 1.99
N ALA A 44 -8.81 -15.21 1.15
CA ALA A 44 -8.80 -15.97 -0.11
C ALA A 44 -8.18 -15.22 -1.31
N GLN A 45 -7.81 -13.94 -1.15
CA GLN A 45 -7.39 -13.05 -2.24
C GLN A 45 -5.90 -12.71 -2.11
N GLN A 46 -5.07 -13.56 -2.71
CA GLN A 46 -3.62 -13.43 -2.64
C GLN A 46 -3.13 -12.07 -3.17
N GLY A 47 -2.24 -11.41 -2.42
CA GLY A 47 -1.55 -10.20 -2.85
C GLY A 47 -2.31 -8.89 -2.65
N LEU A 48 -3.60 -8.90 -2.29
CA LEU A 48 -4.36 -7.66 -2.09
C LEU A 48 -3.96 -6.91 -0.83
N LEU A 49 -3.72 -7.65 0.26
CA LEU A 49 -3.29 -7.06 1.52
C LEU A 49 -1.91 -6.42 1.37
N GLU A 50 -0.99 -7.09 0.68
CA GLU A 50 0.36 -6.60 0.38
C GLU A 50 0.32 -5.36 -0.50
N LYS A 51 -0.53 -5.34 -1.54
CA LYS A 51 -0.76 -4.14 -2.37
C LYS A 51 -1.27 -2.98 -1.52
N TRP A 52 -2.27 -3.24 -0.67
CA TRP A 52 -2.84 -2.22 0.21
C TRP A 52 -1.81 -1.65 1.18
N VAL A 53 -1.04 -2.50 1.86
CA VAL A 53 0.05 -2.08 2.77
C VAL A 53 1.10 -1.27 2.03
N THR A 54 1.50 -1.71 0.84
CA THR A 54 2.55 -1.04 0.06
C THR A 54 2.09 0.34 -0.44
N ILE A 55 0.82 0.47 -0.82
CA ILE A 55 0.22 1.78 -1.16
C ILE A 55 0.19 2.68 0.07
N CYS A 56 -0.26 2.18 1.24
CA CYS A 56 -0.24 2.94 2.50
C CYS A 56 1.18 3.44 2.83
N TRP A 57 2.19 2.58 2.69
CA TRP A 57 3.58 2.94 2.87
C TRP A 57 4.03 4.06 1.93
N CYS A 58 3.71 3.96 0.63
CA CYS A 58 4.12 4.97 -0.34
C CYS A 58 3.38 6.31 -0.18
N ILE A 59 2.12 6.31 0.29
CA ILE A 59 1.42 7.54 0.67
C ILE A 59 2.15 8.21 1.83
N TRP A 60 2.48 7.46 2.89
CA TRP A 60 3.23 7.96 4.04
C TRP A 60 4.61 8.49 3.62
N LYS A 61 5.35 7.74 2.80
CA LYS A 61 6.65 8.13 2.27
C LYS A 61 6.57 9.43 1.47
N SER A 62 5.63 9.52 0.53
CA SER A 62 5.45 10.72 -0.31
C SER A 62 5.11 11.96 0.54
N LYS A 63 4.29 11.80 1.58
CA LYS A 63 4.03 12.91 2.51
C LYS A 63 5.29 13.35 3.24
N ASN A 64 6.11 12.42 3.73
CA ASN A 64 7.35 12.76 4.41
C ASN A 64 8.35 13.42 3.45
N GLU A 65 8.49 12.94 2.21
CA GLU A 65 9.31 13.60 1.20
C GLU A 65 8.93 15.08 1.05
N VAL A 66 7.64 15.39 0.91
CA VAL A 66 7.17 16.78 0.83
C VAL A 66 7.46 17.58 2.11
N ARG A 67 7.30 16.96 3.28
CA ARG A 67 7.59 17.62 4.58
C ARG A 67 9.06 18.04 4.68
N HIS A 68 9.96 17.32 4.04
CA HIS A 68 11.41 17.57 4.04
C HIS A 68 11.90 18.30 2.77
N GLY A 69 11.02 19.05 2.10
CA GLY A 69 11.38 19.90 0.94
C GLY A 69 11.41 19.18 -0.42
N GLY A 70 10.96 17.93 -0.47
CA GLY A 70 10.82 17.16 -1.70
C GLY A 70 9.60 17.56 -2.54
N LYS A 71 9.56 17.03 -3.78
CA LYS A 71 8.47 17.30 -4.72
C LYS A 71 7.26 16.41 -4.46
N ARG A 72 6.06 16.99 -4.56
CA ARG A 72 4.81 16.23 -4.57
C ARG A 72 4.76 15.35 -5.82
N ARG A 73 4.28 14.12 -5.66
CA ARG A 73 4.03 13.17 -6.75
C ARG A 73 2.52 13.04 -7.00
N PRO A 74 2.07 12.88 -8.26
CA PRO A 74 0.68 12.53 -8.56
C PRO A 74 0.28 11.18 -7.96
N GLY A 75 -0.99 11.02 -7.59
CA GLY A 75 -1.50 9.78 -6.99
C GLY A 75 -1.26 8.54 -7.85
N LEU A 76 -1.47 8.64 -9.17
CA LEU A 76 -1.16 7.57 -10.12
C LEU A 76 0.32 7.15 -10.10
N VAL A 77 1.24 8.10 -9.93
CA VAL A 77 2.69 7.81 -9.84
C VAL A 77 2.99 7.08 -8.54
N ILE A 78 2.34 7.46 -7.43
CA ILE A 78 2.46 6.77 -6.14
C ILE A 78 1.96 5.33 -6.26
N VAL A 79 0.78 5.09 -6.87
CA VAL A 79 0.24 3.74 -7.09
C VAL A 79 1.22 2.89 -7.91
N ARG A 80 1.67 3.40 -9.07
CA ARG A 80 2.61 2.66 -9.93
C ARG A 80 3.90 2.31 -9.21
N SER A 81 4.45 3.26 -8.45
CA SER A 81 5.66 3.05 -7.65
C SER A 81 5.44 2.00 -6.55
N SER A 82 4.25 1.99 -5.95
CA SER A 82 3.88 1.03 -4.90
C SER A 82 3.83 -0.40 -5.46
N LEU A 83 3.14 -0.57 -6.59
CA LEU A 83 3.02 -1.89 -7.22
C LEU A 83 4.36 -2.40 -7.74
N LYS A 84 5.17 -1.50 -8.33
CA LYS A 84 6.51 -1.86 -8.78
C LYS A 84 7.42 -2.26 -7.62
N LEU A 85 7.38 -1.51 -6.51
CA LEU A 85 8.12 -1.85 -5.30
C LEU A 85 7.75 -3.23 -4.75
N LEU A 86 6.46 -3.56 -4.73
CA LEU A 86 5.99 -4.87 -4.27
C LEU A 86 6.46 -5.99 -5.18
N GLU A 87 6.35 -5.81 -6.50
CA GLU A 87 6.85 -6.76 -7.49
C GLU A 87 8.36 -7.01 -7.32
N ASP A 88 9.15 -5.95 -7.23
CA ASP A 88 10.61 -6.06 -7.06
C ASP A 88 10.98 -6.77 -5.75
N PHE A 89 10.25 -6.50 -4.66
CA PHE A 89 10.43 -7.18 -3.38
C PHE A 89 10.10 -8.69 -3.47
N GLN A 90 8.99 -9.05 -4.11
CA GLN A 90 8.59 -10.45 -4.30
C GLN A 90 9.61 -11.20 -5.15
N LEU A 91 10.03 -10.64 -6.29
CA LEU A 91 11.05 -11.22 -7.16
C LEU A 91 12.40 -11.41 -6.45
N ALA A 92 12.82 -10.45 -5.61
CA ALA A 92 14.05 -10.58 -4.85
C ALA A 92 13.98 -11.72 -3.81
N ASN A 93 12.83 -11.87 -3.14
CA ASN A 93 12.64 -12.91 -2.14
C ASN A 93 12.46 -14.31 -2.75
N GLU A 94 11.82 -14.44 -3.91
CA GLU A 94 11.75 -15.71 -4.66
C GLU A 94 13.13 -16.19 -5.11
N LYS A 95 14.00 -15.27 -5.54
CA LYS A 95 15.39 -15.61 -5.86
C LYS A 95 16.14 -16.11 -4.64
N LEU A 96 15.96 -15.45 -3.49
CA LEU A 96 16.62 -15.82 -2.24
C LEU A 96 16.14 -17.19 -1.72
N SER A 97 14.84 -17.50 -1.84
CA SER A 97 14.31 -18.79 -1.42
C SER A 97 14.87 -19.94 -2.26
N ARG A 98 15.03 -19.76 -3.57
CA ARG A 98 15.67 -20.76 -4.46
C ARG A 98 17.13 -21.01 -4.08
N VAL A 99 17.93 -19.95 -3.90
CA VAL A 99 19.34 -20.07 -3.48
C VAL A 99 19.50 -20.80 -2.14
N ARG A 100 18.54 -20.64 -1.21
CA ARG A 100 18.56 -21.34 0.08
C ARG A 100 18.12 -22.81 0.00
N SER A 101 17.35 -23.19 -1.02
CA SER A 101 16.91 -24.58 -1.21
C SER A 101 17.94 -25.43 -1.97
N ASP A 102 18.88 -24.79 -2.68
CA ASP A 102 19.96 -25.45 -3.42
C ASP A 102 21.25 -25.65 -2.59
N ASN A 103 21.21 -25.31 -1.29
CA ASN A 103 22.30 -25.42 -0.31
C ASN A 103 21.92 -26.37 0.83
#